data_AF-A0A553GUF5-F1
#
_entry.id   AF-A0A553GUF5-F1
#
_cell.length_a   1.000
_cell.length_b   1.000
_cell.length_c   1.000
_cell.angle_alpha   90.00
_cell.angle_beta   90.00
_cell.angle_gamma   90.00
#
_symmetry.space_group_name_H-M   'P 1'
#
loop_
_entity.id
_entity.type
_entity.pdbx_description
1 polymer ?
#
loop_
_entity_poly.entity_id
_entity_poly.type
_entity_poly.pdbx_seq_one_letter_code
_entity_poly.pdbx_strand_id
1 'polypeptide(L)' 'MATLAKQADLYLKDGLGARYRSVKVGDKEDAPGTKQYCGLINAKNSYGGYTGFRKFYFAEIGFMAIEDEYNGSFIDKHCR' A
#
# COMPACT_ATOMS: atom_id res chain seq x y z
N MET A 1 1.66 11.17 -6.40
CA MET A 1 1.87 9.81 -6.93
C MET A 1 3.33 9.33 -6.76
N ALA A 2 4.35 10.18 -6.92
CA ALA A 2 5.77 9.79 -6.78
C ALA A 2 6.16 9.20 -5.41
N THR A 3 5.48 9.59 -4.33
CA THR A 3 5.76 9.11 -2.96
C THR A 3 5.38 7.64 -2.75
N LEU A 4 4.32 7.16 -3.40
CA LEU A 4 3.72 5.87 -3.09
C LEU A 4 4.49 4.71 -3.72
N ALA A 5 4.89 4.84 -4.99
CA ALA A 5 5.73 3.86 -5.68
C ALA A 5 7.15 3.81 -5.09
N LYS A 6 7.73 4.97 -4.74
CA LYS A 6 9.05 5.04 -4.12
C LYS A 6 9.06 4.40 -2.73
N GLN A 7 8.02 4.61 -1.93
CA GLN A 7 7.91 3.95 -0.64
C GLN A 7 7.66 2.45 -0.81
N ALA A 8 6.79 2.06 -1.73
CA ALA A 8 6.54 0.66 -2.01
C ALA A 8 7.82 -0.10 -2.38
N ASP A 9 8.77 0.56 -3.04
CA ASP A 9 10.08 -0.03 -3.38
C ASP A 9 10.94 -0.38 -2.14
N LEU A 10 10.67 0.24 -0.99
CA LEU A 10 11.33 -0.12 0.28
C LEU A 10 10.76 -1.40 0.90
N TYR A 11 9.52 -1.76 0.58
CA TYR A 11 8.81 -2.90 1.19
C TYR A 11 8.56 -4.05 0.19
N LEU A 12 8.55 -3.75 -1.10
CA LEU A 12 8.27 -4.70 -2.18
C LEU A 12 9.51 -4.94 -3.02
N LYS A 13 9.62 -6.17 -3.52
CA LYS A 13 10.73 -6.59 -4.38
C LYS A 13 10.82 -5.81 -5.70
N ASP A 14 9.69 -5.32 -6.20
CA ASP A 14 9.61 -4.42 -7.36
C ASP A 14 8.49 -3.42 -7.11
N GLY A 15 8.74 -2.45 -6.22
CA GLY A 15 7.75 -1.45 -5.85
C GLY A 15 7.55 -0.38 -6.92
N LEU A 16 8.59 -0.08 -7.69
CA LEU A 16 8.51 0.83 -8.85
C LEU A 16 7.69 0.24 -10.00
N GLY A 17 7.76 -1.07 -10.22
CA GLY A 17 6.92 -1.78 -11.17
C GLY A 17 5.51 -2.13 -10.67
N ALA A 18 5.19 -1.81 -9.41
CA ALA A 18 3.89 -2.14 -8.84
C ALA A 18 2.75 -1.35 -9.52
N ARG A 19 1.62 -2.03 -9.71
CA ARG A 19 0.41 -1.44 -10.29
C ARG A 19 -0.57 -1.10 -9.19
N TYR A 20 -1.16 0.09 -9.27
CA TYR A 20 -2.10 0.60 -8.28
C TYR A 20 -3.49 0.81 -8.89
N ARG A 21 -4.55 0.49 -8.13
CA ARG A 21 -5.95 0.71 -8.54
C ARG A 21 -6.78 1.15 -7.35
N SER A 22 -7.85 1.91 -7.64
CA SER A 22 -8.82 2.39 -6.64
C SER A 22 -8.16 3.07 -5.43
N VAL A 23 -7.10 3.85 -5.68
CA VAL A 23 -6.34 4.53 -4.62
C VAL A 23 -7.18 5.66 -4.05
N LYS A 24 -7.53 5.54 -2.78
CA LYS A 24 -8.13 6.59 -1.95
C LYS A 24 -7.04 7.24 -1.11
N VAL A 25 -7.17 8.54 -0.89
CA VAL A 25 -6.33 9.32 0.02
C VAL A 25 -7.23 9.91 1.09
N GLY A 26 -6.82 9.79 2.34
CA GLY A 26 -7.52 10.40 3.47
C GLY A 26 -6.52 10.86 4.52
N ASP A 27 -7.03 11.52 5.56
CA ASP A 27 -6.25 11.80 6.75
C ASP A 27 -6.27 10.58 7.67
N LYS A 28 -5.15 10.30 8.33
CA LYS A 28 -5.06 9.25 9.35
C LYS A 28 -5.83 9.70 10.59
N GLU A 29 -6.80 8.89 11.02
CA GLU A 29 -7.67 9.22 12.17
C GLU A 29 -6.87 9.52 13.44
N ASP A 30 -5.85 8.71 13.73
CA ASP A 30 -5.02 8.87 14.94
C ASP A 30 -3.93 9.94 14.82
N ALA A 31 -3.74 10.53 13.64
CA ALA A 31 -2.71 11.56 13.41
C ALA A 31 -3.19 12.59 12.38
N PRO A 32 -4.04 13.55 12.78
CA PRO A 32 -4.52 14.61 11.90
C PRO A 32 -3.37 15.34 11.21
N GLY A 33 -3.47 15.52 9.88
CA GLY A 33 -2.42 16.10 9.05
C GLY A 33 -1.40 15.09 8.49
N THR A 34 -1.47 13.82 8.89
CA THR A 34 -0.77 12.72 8.22
C THR A 34 -1.68 12.11 7.17
N LYS A 35 -1.24 12.05 5.90
CA LYS A 35 -2.04 11.36 4.88
C LYS A 35 -1.86 9.85 4.98
N GLN A 36 -2.97 9.16 4.75
CA GLN A 36 -3.02 7.74 4.51
C GLN A 36 -3.55 7.46 3.11
N TYR A 37 -3.09 6.36 2.55
CA TYR A 37 -3.39 5.89 1.21
C TYR A 37 -3.83 4.45 1.29
N CYS A 38 -4.94 4.18 0.64
CA CYS A 38 -5.59 2.87 0.65
C CYS A 38 -5.97 2.49 -0.76
N GLY A 39 -5.91 1.21 -1.11
CA GLY A 39 -6.37 0.76 -2.41
C GLY A 39 -5.90 -0.64 -2.72
N LEU A 40 -5.73 -0.92 -4.01
CA LEU A 40 -5.24 -2.18 -4.51
C LEU A 40 -3.84 -2.03 -5.11
N ILE A 41 -2.94 -2.93 -4.74
CA ILE A 41 -1.58 -3.02 -5.24
C ILE A 41 -1.33 -4.39 -5.87
N ASN A 42 -0.58 -4.42 -6.97
CA ASN A 42 -0.10 -5.64 -7.60
C ASN A 42 1.38 -5.45 -7.96
N ALA A 43 2.26 -5.95 -7.11
CA ALA A 43 3.70 -5.94 -7.32
C ALA A 43 4.19 -7.29 -7.86
N LYS A 44 5.35 -7.30 -8.51
CA LYS A 44 5.93 -8.54 -8.99
C LYS A 44 6.45 -9.39 -7.83
N ASN A 45 6.32 -10.70 -7.95
CA ASN A 45 6.98 -11.65 -7.07
C ASN A 45 8.49 -11.77 -7.42
N SER A 46 9.22 -12.61 -6.70
CA SER A 46 10.66 -12.89 -6.96
C SER A 46 10.96 -13.43 -8.35
N TYR A 47 9.96 -13.91 -9.08
CA TYR A 47 10.10 -14.46 -10.42
C TYR A 47 9.70 -13.44 -11.51
N GLY A 48 9.44 -12.18 -11.13
CA GLY A 48 9.05 -11.11 -12.07
C GLY A 48 7.59 -11.18 -12.53
N GLY A 49 6.76 -12.03 -11.94
CA GLY A 49 5.35 -12.19 -12.29
C GLY A 49 4.42 -11.37 -11.40
N TYR A 50 3.40 -10.76 -11.98
CA TYR A 50 2.27 -10.19 -11.22
C TYR A 50 1.37 -11.31 -10.74
N THR A 51 1.03 -11.30 -9.45
CA THR A 51 0.27 -12.40 -8.80
C THR A 51 -1.18 -12.05 -8.50
N GLY A 52 -1.56 -10.78 -8.64
CA GLY A 52 -2.93 -10.32 -8.40
C GLY A 52 -2.97 -9.00 -7.66
N PHE A 53 -4.13 -8.34 -7.70
CA PHE A 53 -4.38 -7.15 -6.90
C PHE A 53 -4.77 -7.54 -5.48
N ARG A 54 -4.16 -6.87 -4.51
CA ARG A 54 -4.34 -7.12 -3.07
C ARG A 54 -4.47 -5.79 -2.35
N LYS A 55 -5.13 -5.77 -1.20
CA LYS A 55 -5.32 -4.51 -0.46
C LYS A 55 -3.98 -4.00 0.07
N PHE A 56 -3.80 -2.68 0.05
CA PHE A 56 -2.68 -2.02 0.69
C PHE A 56 -3.14 -0.84 1.54
N TYR A 57 -2.32 -0.55 2.55
CA TYR A 57 -2.35 0.64 3.37
C TYR A 57 -0.97 1.28 3.37
N PHE A 58 -0.90 2.60 3.23
CA PHE A 58 0.32 3.38 3.40
C PHE A 58 0.02 4.66 4.17
N ALA A 59 0.84 4.99 5.17
CA ALA A 59 0.78 6.26 5.89
C ALA A 59 2.07 7.06 5.67
N GLU A 60 1.96 8.38 5.47
CA GLU A 60 3.12 9.27 5.22
C GLU A 60 4.17 9.26 6.33
N ILE A 61 3.83 8.78 7.52
CA ILE A 61 4.76 8.49 8.62
C ILE A 61 5.68 7.29 8.38
N GLY A 62 5.69 6.72 7.16
CA GLY A 62 6.60 5.65 6.75
C GLY A 62 6.13 4.26 7.14
N PHE A 63 4.82 4.03 7.22
CA PHE A 63 4.27 2.70 7.48
C PHE A 63 3.53 2.19 6.24
N MET A 64 3.83 0.96 5.82
CA MET A 64 3.14 0.27 4.74
C MET A 64 2.69 -1.12 5.21
N ALA A 65 1.48 -1.50 4.85
CA ALA A 65 0.93 -2.83 5.09
C ALA A 65 0.23 -3.34 3.84
N ILE A 66 0.39 -4.63 3.55
CA ILE A 66 -0.19 -5.32 2.40
C ILE A 66 -0.88 -6.59 2.93
N GLU A 67 -2.00 -6.96 2.31
CA GLU A 67 -2.91 -8.01 2.77
C GLU A 67 -2.25 -9.40 2.98
N ASP A 68 -1.14 -9.72 2.31
CA ASP A 68 -0.46 -11.00 2.53
C ASP A 68 0.52 -10.97 3.70
N GLU A 69 1.01 -9.80 4.06
CA GLU A 69 1.93 -9.60 5.18
C GLU A 69 1.17 -9.36 6.48
N TYR A 70 0.03 -8.68 6.37
CA TYR A 70 -0.87 -8.36 7.46
C TYR A 70 -2.21 -9.02 7.17
N ASN A 71 -2.76 -9.78 8.13
CA ASN A 71 -3.96 -10.63 8.08
C ASN A 71 -5.29 -9.97 7.62
N GLY A 72 -5.28 -9.06 6.64
CA GLY A 72 -6.37 -8.26 6.08
C GLY A 72 -6.99 -7.23 7.03
N SER A 73 -7.20 -7.62 8.29
CA SER A 73 -7.97 -6.90 9.31
C SER A 73 -7.41 -5.53 9.66
N PHE A 74 -6.08 -5.37 9.66
CA PHE A 74 -5.46 -4.06 9.88
C PHE A 74 -5.84 -3.07 8.77
N ILE A 75 -5.76 -3.51 7.53
CA ILE A 75 -6.03 -2.67 6.36
C ILE A 75 -7.51 -2.30 6.35
N ASP A 76 -8.41 -3.26 6.56
CA ASP A 76 -9.85 -3.00 6.59
C ASP A 76 -10.29 -2.04 7.69
N LYS A 77 -9.60 -2.04 8.84
CA LYS A 77 -9.86 -1.09 9.93
C LYS A 77 -9.50 0.36 9.53
N HIS A 78 -8.42 0.56 8.79
CA HIS A 78 -7.91 1.89 8.45
C HIS A 78 -8.31 2.39 7.06
N CYS A 79 -8.77 1.49 6.18
CA CYS A 79 -9.13 1.76 4.79
C CYS A 79 -10.63 1.59 4.51
N ARG A 80 -11.48 2.16 5.36
CA ARG A 80 -12.94 2.14 5.19
C ARG A 80 -13.41 2.86 3.91
#